data_AF-A0A942A893-F1
#
_entry.id   AF-A0A942A893-F1
#
_cell.length_a   1.000
_cell.length_b   1.000
_cell.length_c   1.000
_cell.angle_alpha   90.00
_cell.angle_beta   90.00
_cell.angle_gamma   90.00
#
_symmetry.space_group_name_H-M   'P 1'
#
loop_
_entity.id
_entity.type
_entity.pdbx_description
1 polymer ?
#
loop_
_entity_poly.entity_id
_entity_poly.type
_entity_poly.pdbx_seq_one_letter_code
_entity_poly.pdbx_strand_id
1 'polypeptide(L)'
;MRKLYVRGFFLLLAAVMLISASACGGKESGVYDLNDHAFTLSQLSGKDALGREISPAGASAEKKYVGVYYFPWFDRIHYDNVYDISEIMAKYEKSVGDPTNPLWALDGAYYDPSVSPVGAFHYWQEPLFGYYR
;
A
#
# COMPACT_ATOMS: atom_id res chain seq x y z
N MET A 1 -41.67 44.42 -32.13
CA MET A 1 -41.66 42.97 -31.78
C MET A 1 -40.44 42.24 -32.32
N ARG A 2 -40.25 42.07 -33.64
CA ARG A 2 -39.17 41.25 -34.24
C ARG A 2 -37.72 41.65 -33.87
N LYS A 3 -37.42 42.95 -33.71
CA LYS A 3 -36.08 43.44 -33.30
C LYS A 3 -35.72 43.15 -31.83
N LEU A 4 -36.73 42.97 -30.97
CA LEU A 4 -36.52 42.70 -29.53
C LEU A 4 -36.16 41.23 -29.30
N TYR A 5 -36.83 40.31 -30.01
CA TYR A 5 -36.52 38.88 -30.00
C TYR A 5 -35.14 38.57 -30.57
N VAL A 6 -34.72 39.26 -31.63
CA VAL A 6 -33.38 39.08 -32.22
C VAL A 6 -32.29 39.53 -31.24
N ARG A 7 -32.47 40.68 -30.57
CA ARG A 7 -31.52 41.14 -29.53
C ARG A 7 -31.48 40.21 -28.31
N GLY A 8 -32.63 39.72 -27.86
CA GLY A 8 -32.71 38.74 -26.77
C GLY A 8 -32.03 37.41 -27.13
N PHE A 9 -32.19 36.94 -28.35
CA PHE A 9 -31.54 35.72 -28.85
C PHE A 9 -30.01 35.87 -28.89
N PHE A 10 -29.49 37.00 -29.40
CA PHE A 10 -28.04 37.24 -29.42
C PHE A 10 -27.44 37.39 -28.01
N LEU A 11 -28.18 38.01 -27.07
CA LEU A 11 -27.76 38.10 -25.66
C LEU A 11 -27.74 36.72 -24.99
N LEU A 12 -28.72 35.86 -25.28
CA LEU A 12 -28.77 34.50 -24.76
C LEU A 12 -27.62 33.65 -25.33
N LEU A 13 -27.32 33.79 -26.63
CA LEU A 13 -26.21 33.10 -27.27
C LEU A 13 -24.86 33.51 -26.67
N ALA A 14 -24.66 34.81 -26.43
CA ALA A 14 -23.44 35.32 -25.81
C ALA A 14 -23.27 34.83 -24.35
N ALA A 15 -24.37 34.75 -23.58
CA ALA A 15 -24.33 34.21 -22.22
C ALA A 15 -23.96 32.72 -22.20
N VAL A 16 -24.48 31.92 -23.13
CA VAL A 16 -24.12 30.50 -23.25
C VAL A 16 -22.65 30.30 -23.61
N MET A 17 -22.08 31.14 -24.49
CA MET A 17 -20.65 31.09 -24.83
C MET A 17 -19.73 31.50 -23.66
N LEU A 18 -20.16 32.42 -22.79
CA LEU A 18 -19.39 32.82 -21.60
C LEU A 18 -19.37 31.73 -20.52
N ILE A 19 -20.47 30.98 -20.38
CA ILE A 19 -20.57 29.88 -19.41
C ILE A 19 -19.71 28.68 -19.86
N SER A 20 -19.68 28.37 -21.15
CA SER A 20 -18.84 27.27 -21.67
C SER A 20 -17.35 27.57 -21.61
N ALA A 21 -16.93 28.83 -21.71
CA ALA A 21 -15.52 29.23 -21.55
C ALA A 21 -15.01 29.11 -20.10
N SER A 22 -15.90 29.06 -19.10
CA SER A 22 -15.52 28.97 -17.68
C SER A 22 -15.32 27.52 -17.20
N ALA A 23 -15.64 26.52 -18.02
CA ALA A 23 -15.62 25.10 -17.64
C ALA A 23 -14.33 24.34 -18.02
N CYS A 24 -13.42 24.94 -18.80
CA CYS A 24 -12.13 24.35 -19.18
C CYS A 24 -10.97 25.02 -18.43
N GLY A 25 -10.98 24.95 -17.09
CA GLY A 25 -9.97 25.60 -16.25
C GLY A 25 -9.15 24.66 -15.38
N GLY A 26 -9.33 23.34 -15.49
CA GLY A 26 -8.49 22.38 -14.78
C GLY A 26 -7.15 22.23 -15.50
N LYS A 27 -6.05 22.65 -14.87
CA LYS A 27 -4.71 22.19 -15.29
C LYS A 27 -4.64 20.69 -15.00
N GLU A 28 -4.72 19.86 -16.02
CA GLU A 28 -4.22 18.49 -15.93
C GLU A 28 -2.70 18.58 -16.00
N SER A 29 -2.02 18.25 -14.89
CA SER A 29 -0.56 18.17 -14.86
C SER A 29 -0.11 17.05 -15.79
N GLY A 30 0.52 17.42 -16.91
CA GLY A 30 1.00 16.46 -17.89
C GLY A 30 2.27 15.75 -17.40
N VAL A 31 2.67 14.68 -18.08
CA VAL A 31 3.94 13.97 -17.83
C VAL A 31 5.16 14.92 -17.88
N TYR A 32 5.03 16.06 -18.58
CA TYR A 32 6.05 17.10 -18.70
C TYR A 32 6.22 17.98 -17.46
N ASP A 33 5.30 17.93 -16.49
CA ASP A 33 5.41 18.65 -15.23
C ASP A 33 6.14 17.84 -14.14
N LEU A 34 6.63 16.64 -14.47
CA LEU A 34 7.40 15.78 -13.56
C LEU A 34 8.86 16.22 -13.47
N ASN A 35 9.46 16.10 -12.29
CA ASN A 35 10.92 16.17 -12.15
C ASN A 35 11.60 14.92 -12.74
N ASP A 36 12.91 14.99 -13.03
CA ASP A 36 13.67 13.92 -13.69
C ASP A 36 13.51 12.54 -13.01
N HIS A 37 13.46 12.52 -11.69
CA HIS A 37 13.26 11.30 -10.91
C HIS A 37 11.86 10.72 -11.12
N ALA A 38 10.82 11.54 -10.97
CA ALA A 38 9.43 11.12 -11.18
C ALA A 38 9.15 10.75 -12.64
N PHE A 39 9.77 11.44 -13.59
CA PHE A 39 9.71 11.08 -15.01
C PHE A 39 10.34 9.70 -15.23
N THR A 40 11.54 9.45 -14.72
CA THR A 40 12.21 8.15 -14.85
C THR A 40 11.37 7.01 -14.26
N LEU A 41 10.82 7.20 -13.06
CA LEU A 41 9.93 6.21 -12.44
C LEU A 41 8.65 5.98 -13.26
N SER A 42 8.09 7.03 -13.86
CA SER A 42 6.87 6.90 -14.67
C SER A 42 7.07 6.01 -15.91
N GLN A 43 8.30 5.86 -16.39
CA GLN A 43 8.64 5.05 -17.57
C GLN A 43 8.98 3.58 -17.24
N LEU A 44 9.02 3.22 -15.95
CA LEU A 44 9.29 1.84 -15.54
C LEU A 44 8.16 0.93 -16.01
N SER A 45 8.54 -0.09 -16.78
CA SER A 45 7.64 -1.12 -17.26
C SER A 45 8.35 -2.46 -17.26
N GLY A 46 7.58 -3.54 -17.22
CA GLY A 46 8.16 -4.88 -17.19
C GLY A 46 7.11 -5.97 -17.27
N LYS A 47 7.58 -7.19 -17.50
CA LYS A 47 6.78 -8.41 -17.49
C LYS A 47 7.44 -9.39 -16.54
N ASP A 48 6.70 -9.90 -15.58
CA ASP A 48 7.26 -10.87 -14.64
C ASP A 48 7.31 -12.29 -15.22
N ALA A 49 7.89 -13.22 -14.46
CA ALA A 49 8.03 -14.62 -14.85
C ALA A 49 6.69 -15.36 -15.05
N LEU A 50 5.59 -14.82 -14.51
CA LEU A 50 4.23 -15.35 -14.67
C LEU A 50 3.49 -14.69 -15.84
N GLY A 51 4.14 -13.77 -16.56
CA GLY A 51 3.58 -13.07 -17.71
C GLY A 51 2.67 -11.89 -17.35
N ARG A 52 2.63 -11.45 -16.09
CA ARG A 52 1.88 -10.25 -15.69
C ARG A 52 2.65 -9.01 -16.13
N GLU A 53 1.94 -8.02 -16.64
CA GLU A 53 2.53 -6.81 -17.20
C GLU A 53 2.37 -5.65 -16.22
N ILE A 54 3.47 -4.94 -15.98
CA ILE A 54 3.51 -3.68 -15.24
C ILE A 54 3.68 -2.58 -16.29
N SER A 55 2.63 -1.79 -16.48
CA SER A 55 2.65 -0.67 -17.40
C SER A 55 3.24 0.59 -16.73
N PRO A 56 3.84 1.49 -17.53
CA PRO A 56 4.20 2.84 -17.09
C PRO A 56 3.01 3.50 -16.38
N ALA A 57 3.21 3.95 -15.15
CA ALA A 57 2.21 4.69 -14.40
C ALA A 57 2.59 6.18 -14.38
N GLY A 58 1.61 7.05 -14.63
CA GLY A 58 1.82 8.50 -14.53
C GLY A 58 2.13 8.97 -13.11
N ALA A 59 2.15 10.29 -12.92
CA ALA A 59 2.32 10.92 -11.61
C ALA A 59 1.42 10.26 -10.54
N SER A 60 1.93 10.11 -9.32
CA SER A 60 1.12 9.63 -8.19
C SER A 60 -0.16 10.48 -8.11
N ALA A 61 -1.32 9.83 -8.24
CA ALA A 61 -2.57 10.57 -8.11
C ALA A 61 -2.69 11.09 -6.68
N GLU A 62 -2.60 12.40 -6.50
CA GLU A 62 -2.51 13.11 -5.21
C GLU A 62 -3.73 12.91 -4.26
N LYS A 63 -4.66 12.01 -4.57
CA LYS A 63 -5.93 11.82 -3.84
C LYS A 63 -6.32 10.36 -3.62
N LYS A 64 -5.33 9.45 -3.58
CA LYS A 64 -5.60 8.06 -3.18
C LYS A 64 -5.60 7.94 -1.66
N TYR A 65 -6.69 7.41 -1.11
CA TYR A 65 -6.76 7.02 0.29
C TYR A 65 -6.24 5.60 0.44
N VAL A 66 -5.29 5.40 1.35
CA VAL A 66 -4.77 4.07 1.69
C VAL A 66 -5.19 3.78 3.13
N GLY A 67 -5.91 2.67 3.33
CA GLY A 67 -6.17 2.14 4.66
C GLY A 67 -4.94 1.37 5.15
N VAL A 68 -4.48 1.70 6.36
CA VAL A 68 -3.40 0.96 7.02
C VAL A 68 -3.97 0.32 8.28
N TYR A 69 -3.77 -0.99 8.42
CA TYR A 69 -4.02 -1.67 9.69
C TYR A 69 -2.80 -1.49 10.57
N TYR A 70 -2.99 -0.86 11.73
CA TYR A 70 -1.95 -0.63 12.72
C TYR A 70 -2.36 -1.24 14.05
N PHE A 71 -1.45 -1.99 14.65
CA PHE A 71 -1.66 -2.67 15.92
C PHE A 71 -0.67 -2.13 16.95
N PRO A 72 -1.13 -1.44 18.01
CA PRO A 72 -0.22 -0.81 18.99
C PRO A 72 0.28 -1.77 20.09
N TRP A 73 -0.16 -3.02 20.10
CA TRP A 73 0.03 -3.95 21.23
C TRP A 73 1.34 -4.76 21.18
N PHE A 74 2.35 -4.32 20.41
CA PHE A 74 3.67 -4.97 20.34
C PHE A 74 4.61 -4.44 21.44
N ASP A 75 4.29 -4.78 22.68
CA ASP A 75 4.90 -4.24 23.90
C ASP A 75 5.40 -5.39 24.81
N ARG A 76 6.52 -5.19 25.52
CA ARG A 76 7.08 -6.12 26.52
C ARG A 76 6.24 -6.30 27.77
N ILE A 77 5.22 -5.47 28.04
CA ILE A 77 4.29 -5.66 29.16
C ILE A 77 3.68 -7.08 29.13
N HIS A 78 3.66 -7.76 27.97
CA HIS A 78 3.09 -9.10 27.84
C HIS A 78 4.14 -10.21 27.64
N TYR A 79 5.37 -9.90 27.18
CA TYR A 79 6.41 -10.90 26.93
C TYR A 79 7.83 -10.38 27.17
N ASP A 80 8.62 -11.13 27.95
CA ASP A 80 10.01 -10.78 28.27
C ASP A 80 11.00 -11.12 27.15
N ASN A 81 10.63 -12.02 26.23
CA ASN A 81 11.50 -12.59 25.19
C ASN A 81 11.03 -12.27 23.77
N VAL A 82 11.98 -12.35 22.84
CA VAL A 82 11.72 -12.25 21.40
C VAL A 82 11.61 -13.66 20.82
N TYR A 83 10.51 -13.95 20.14
CA TYR A 83 10.30 -15.22 19.45
C TYR A 83 10.31 -14.99 17.93
N ASP A 84 11.48 -15.18 17.29
CA ASP A 84 11.64 -15.04 15.84
C ASP A 84 11.43 -16.37 15.12
N ILE A 85 10.40 -16.42 14.28
CA ILE A 85 10.01 -17.61 13.52
C ILE A 85 11.14 -18.07 12.60
N SER A 86 11.84 -17.14 11.94
CA SER A 86 12.92 -17.51 11.02
C SER A 86 14.09 -18.16 11.74
N GLU A 87 14.44 -17.68 12.94
CA GLU A 87 15.50 -18.28 13.77
C GLU A 87 15.07 -19.64 14.34
N ILE A 88 13.82 -19.75 14.82
CA ILE A 88 13.26 -21.01 15.34
C ILE A 88 13.22 -22.05 14.21
N MET A 89 12.73 -21.67 13.02
CA MET A 89 12.72 -22.56 11.87
C MET A 89 14.14 -22.98 11.45
N ALA A 90 15.09 -22.05 11.39
CA ALA A 90 16.48 -22.38 11.05
C ALA A 90 17.11 -23.40 12.02
N LYS A 91 16.70 -23.39 13.29
CA LYS A 91 17.25 -24.26 14.33
C LYS A 91 16.54 -25.60 14.47
N TYR A 92 15.21 -25.62 14.34
CA TYR A 92 14.39 -26.79 14.69
C TYR A 92 13.67 -27.42 13.49
N GLU A 93 13.52 -26.71 12.37
CA GLU A 93 12.78 -27.19 11.21
C GLU A 93 13.62 -28.15 10.37
N LYS A 94 13.22 -29.41 10.27
CA LYS A 94 13.82 -30.37 9.32
C LYS A 94 13.16 -30.32 7.95
N SER A 95 11.87 -30.01 7.93
CA SER A 95 11.03 -29.82 6.74
C SER A 95 9.93 -28.83 7.08
N VAL A 96 9.50 -28.02 6.10
CA VAL A 96 8.41 -27.04 6.30
C VAL A 96 7.16 -27.74 6.87
N GLY A 97 6.72 -27.31 8.05
CA GLY A 97 5.61 -27.87 8.81
C GLY A 97 5.93 -29.15 9.59
N ASP A 98 7.20 -29.38 9.98
CA ASP A 98 7.59 -30.56 10.78
C ASP A 98 6.87 -30.55 12.15
N PRO A 99 5.98 -31.52 12.44
CA PRO A 99 5.21 -31.54 13.69
C PRO A 99 6.07 -31.73 14.94
N THR A 100 7.36 -32.06 14.79
CA THR A 100 8.31 -32.16 15.90
C THR A 100 8.97 -30.83 16.26
N ASN A 101 8.79 -29.77 15.45
CA ASN A 101 9.28 -28.44 15.78
C ASN A 101 8.38 -27.78 16.85
N PRO A 102 8.95 -27.27 17.96
CA PRO A 102 8.20 -26.55 19.00
C PRO A 102 7.35 -25.39 18.50
N LEU A 103 7.71 -24.78 17.36
CA LEU A 103 6.94 -23.71 16.72
C LEU A 103 5.49 -24.11 16.41
N TRP A 104 5.28 -25.37 16.02
CA TRP A 104 3.98 -25.87 15.58
C TRP A 104 3.24 -26.64 16.69
N ALA A 105 3.86 -26.82 17.85
CA ALA A 105 3.30 -27.57 18.96
C ALA A 105 2.52 -26.64 19.91
N LEU A 106 1.27 -27.01 20.21
CA LEU A 106 0.45 -26.30 21.20
C LEU A 106 0.53 -26.96 22.58
N ASP A 107 0.84 -28.25 22.63
CA ASP A 107 1.01 -29.07 23.83
C ASP A 107 1.85 -30.34 23.53
N GLY A 108 2.00 -31.20 24.53
CA GLY A 108 2.63 -32.51 24.37
C GLY A 108 4.16 -32.50 24.40
N ALA A 109 4.76 -33.55 23.85
CA ALA A 109 6.19 -33.83 24.00
C ALA A 109 7.12 -32.91 23.19
N TYR A 110 6.59 -32.25 22.17
CA TYR A 110 7.34 -31.34 21.29
C TYR A 110 7.10 -29.87 21.63
N TYR A 111 6.16 -29.58 22.54
CA TYR A 111 5.91 -28.22 23.00
C TYR A 111 7.01 -27.76 23.96
N ASP A 112 7.60 -26.61 23.65
CA ASP A 112 8.58 -25.93 24.49
C ASP A 112 8.19 -24.45 24.66
N PRO A 113 7.63 -24.05 25.82
CA PRO A 113 7.22 -22.67 26.07
C PRO A 113 8.41 -21.68 26.13
N SER A 114 9.64 -22.17 26.26
CA SER A 114 10.83 -21.31 26.21
C SER A 114 11.21 -20.93 24.77
N VAL A 115 10.80 -21.75 23.79
CA VAL A 115 11.10 -21.56 22.36
C VAL A 115 9.93 -20.91 21.63
N SER A 116 8.70 -21.39 21.86
CA SER A 116 7.49 -20.92 21.17
C SER A 116 6.26 -21.05 22.08
N PRO A 117 6.06 -20.12 23.02
CA PRO A 117 4.94 -20.19 23.95
C PRO A 117 3.61 -19.87 23.27
N VAL A 118 2.59 -20.66 23.61
CA VAL A 118 1.23 -20.41 23.14
C VAL A 118 0.75 -19.06 23.68
N GLY A 119 0.16 -18.26 22.78
CA GLY A 119 -0.37 -16.95 23.10
C GLY A 119 0.67 -15.83 23.09
N ALA A 120 1.96 -16.11 22.82
CA ALA A 120 2.97 -15.08 22.67
C ALA A 120 3.07 -14.50 21.26
N PHE A 121 3.51 -13.25 21.17
CA PHE A 121 3.81 -12.63 19.87
C PHE A 121 5.07 -13.24 19.27
N HIS A 122 4.92 -13.70 18.03
CA HIS A 122 6.01 -14.21 17.21
C HIS A 122 6.28 -13.23 16.07
N TYR A 123 7.55 -12.99 15.78
CA TYR A 123 8.00 -12.16 14.67
C TYR A 123 8.36 -13.06 13.50
N TRP A 124 8.00 -12.68 12.28
CA TRP A 124 8.41 -13.44 11.10
C TRP A 124 9.92 -13.37 10.89
N GLN A 125 10.48 -12.17 11.06
CA GLN A 125 11.90 -11.82 11.03
C GLN A 125 12.14 -10.54 11.85
N GLU A 126 13.41 -10.17 12.06
CA GLU A 126 13.79 -8.90 12.67
C GLU A 126 13.17 -7.70 11.93
N PRO A 127 12.33 -6.88 12.59
CA PRO A 127 11.78 -5.67 11.99
C PRO A 127 12.87 -4.66 11.65
N LEU A 128 12.60 -3.76 10.69
CA LEU A 128 13.56 -2.74 10.26
C LEU A 128 14.08 -1.85 11.41
N PHE A 129 13.26 -1.60 12.42
CA PHE A 129 13.61 -0.80 13.60
C PHE A 129 14.06 -1.66 14.80
N GLY A 130 14.35 -2.95 14.56
CA GLY A 130 14.59 -3.95 15.59
C GLY A 130 13.31 -4.41 16.28
N TYR A 131 13.45 -5.34 17.22
CA TYR A 131 12.34 -5.80 18.04
C TYR A 131 11.88 -4.71 19.02
N TYR A 132 10.58 -4.46 19.06
CA TYR A 132 9.97 -3.49 19.97
C TYR A 132 10.22 -3.91 21.42
N ARG A 133 10.58 -2.94 22.28
CA ARG A 133 10.96 -3.14 23.67
C ARG A 133 10.24 -2.21 24.62
#